data_AF-A0AAV9X0S3-F1
#
_entry.id   AF-A0AAV9X0S3-F1
#
_cell.length_a   1.000
_cell.length_b   1.000
_cell.length_c   1.000
_cell.angle_alpha   90.00
_cell.angle_beta   90.00
_cell.angle_gamma   90.00
#
_symmetry.space_group_name_H-M   'P 1'
#
loop_
_entity.id
_entity.type
_entity.pdbx_description
1 polymer ?
#
loop_
_entity_poly.entity_id
_entity_poly.type
_entity_poly.pdbx_seq_one_letter_code
_entity_poly.pdbx_strand_id
1 'polypeptide(L)'
;MRCHEGYPIYVAIKGTVFDVTNKRDTYGPGGSYSLVSGKDASCSLGKMSLKPEDAHSDYSALSESEMETLNNWHTFFSKRYNIMGTIETA
;
A
#
# COMPACT_ATOMS: atom_id res chain seq x y z
N MET A 1 -17.97 -3.09 -21.20
CA MET A 1 -16.74 -3.10 -20.39
C MET A 1 -17.07 -3.82 -19.09
N ARG A 2 -16.71 -5.10 -18.94
CA ARG A 2 -17.00 -5.86 -17.72
C ARG A 2 -15.99 -5.46 -16.66
N CYS A 3 -16.33 -4.46 -15.87
CA CYS A 3 -15.59 -4.14 -14.65
C CYS A 3 -15.71 -5.37 -13.74
N HIS A 4 -14.65 -6.16 -13.64
CA HIS A 4 -14.64 -7.38 -12.85
C HIS A 4 -14.90 -7.05 -11.37
N GLU A 5 -16.12 -7.36 -10.95
CA GLU A 5 -16.63 -7.20 -9.61
C GLU A 5 -16.11 -8.38 -8.76
N GLY A 6 -14.97 -8.20 -8.08
CA GLY A 6 -14.52 -9.19 -7.08
C GLY A 6 -13.03 -9.55 -7.08
N TYR A 7 -12.16 -8.83 -7.78
CA TYR A 7 -10.73 -9.06 -7.58
C TYR A 7 -10.30 -8.54 -6.20
N PRO A 8 -9.62 -9.37 -5.40
CA PRO A 8 -9.08 -8.94 -4.12
C PRO A 8 -8.01 -7.89 -4.35
N ILE A 9 -7.97 -6.91 -3.45
CA ILE A 9 -7.10 -5.75 -3.55
C ILE A 9 -6.05 -5.85 -2.46
N TYR A 10 -4.79 -5.86 -2.88
CA TYR A 10 -3.65 -6.00 -1.99
C TYR A 10 -2.78 -4.76 -2.04
N VAL A 11 -2.24 -4.39 -0.88
CA VAL A 11 -1.28 -3.28 -0.74
C VAL A 11 -0.08 -3.79 0.03
N ALA A 12 1.12 -3.58 -0.51
CA ALA A 12 2.35 -3.89 0.20
C ALA A 12 2.91 -2.66 0.91
N ILE A 13 3.26 -2.80 2.19
CA ILE A 13 3.84 -1.75 3.04
C ILE A 13 5.03 -2.36 3.77
N LYS A 14 6.23 -1.80 3.54
CA LYS A 14 7.48 -2.26 4.16
C LYS A 14 7.72 -3.75 3.91
N GLY A 15 7.39 -4.20 2.69
CA GLY A 15 7.42 -5.61 2.31
C GLY A 15 6.34 -6.49 2.95
N THR A 16 5.38 -5.94 3.71
CA THR A 16 4.23 -6.69 4.25
C THR A 16 3.00 -6.46 3.39
N VAL A 17 2.35 -7.53 2.92
CA VAL A 17 1.15 -7.47 2.09
C VAL A 17 -0.10 -7.49 2.97
N PHE A 18 -0.97 -6.51 2.77
CA PHE A 18 -2.25 -6.36 3.46
C PHE A 18 -3.41 -6.53 2.48
N ASP A 19 -4.44 -7.27 2.88
CA ASP A 19 -5.70 -7.32 2.15
C ASP A 19 -6.57 -6.10 2.47
N VAL A 20 -6.79 -5.25 1.46
CA VAL A 20 -7.65 -4.07 1.53
C VAL A 20 -8.90 -4.22 0.67
N THR A 21 -9.30 -5.46 0.38
CA THR A 21 -10.47 -5.77 -0.44
C THR A 21 -11.74 -5.11 0.11
N ASN A 22 -11.85 -4.99 1.44
CA ASN A 22 -12.92 -4.28 2.15
C ASN A 22 -13.00 -2.76 1.85
N LYS A 23 -11.95 -2.16 1.27
CA LYS A 23 -11.83 -0.73 0.98
C LYS A 23 -11.71 -0.47 -0.52
N ARG A 24 -12.48 -1.20 -1.32
CA ARG A 24 -12.56 -1.05 -2.78
C ARG A 24 -12.93 0.36 -3.23
N ASP A 25 -13.71 1.13 -2.47
CA ASP A 25 -13.98 2.54 -2.82
C ASP A 25 -12.71 3.41 -2.85
N THR A 26 -11.70 3.04 -2.06
CA THR A 26 -10.45 3.81 -1.93
C THR A 26 -9.32 3.24 -2.78
N TYR A 27 -9.17 1.91 -2.78
CA TYR A 27 -8.08 1.20 -3.47
C TYR A 27 -8.50 0.55 -4.80
N GLY A 28 -9.80 0.49 -5.07
CA GLY A 28 -10.33 -0.08 -6.32
C GLY A 28 -10.26 0.90 -7.49
N PRO A 29 -10.70 0.45 -8.68
CA PRO A 29 -10.60 1.23 -9.92
C PRO A 29 -11.36 2.56 -9.80
N GLY A 30 -10.62 3.66 -9.90
CA GLY A 30 -11.15 5.04 -9.75
C GLY A 30 -10.99 5.64 -8.35
N GLY A 31 -10.49 4.87 -7.38
CA GLY A 31 -10.17 5.37 -6.04
C GLY A 31 -8.82 6.09 -5.99
N SER A 32 -8.65 6.97 -4.99
CA SER A 32 -7.43 7.77 -4.80
C SER A 32 -6.15 6.95 -4.61
N TYR A 33 -6.28 5.70 -4.15
CA TYR A 33 -5.18 4.76 -3.92
C TYR A 33 -5.15 3.61 -4.94
N SER A 34 -5.92 3.71 -6.03
CA SER A 34 -5.93 2.70 -7.10
C SER A 34 -4.55 2.51 -7.74
N LEU A 35 -3.67 3.52 -7.66
CA LEU A 35 -2.32 3.49 -8.24
C LEU A 35 -1.34 2.67 -7.40
N VAL A 36 -1.55 2.61 -6.09
CA VAL A 36 -0.73 1.81 -5.16
C VAL A 36 -1.31 0.42 -4.91
N SER A 37 -2.55 0.18 -5.36
CA SER A 37 -3.18 -1.14 -5.37
C SER A 37 -2.41 -2.10 -6.28
N GLY A 38 -1.97 -3.23 -5.72
CA GLY A 38 -1.21 -4.25 -6.45
C GLY A 38 0.28 -3.97 -6.57
N LYS A 39 0.80 -2.94 -5.89
CA LYS A 39 2.24 -2.59 -5.82
C LYS A 39 2.65 -2.25 -4.38
N ASP A 40 3.94 -2.02 -4.18
CA ASP A 40 4.48 -1.46 -2.94
C ASP A 40 4.10 0.01 -2.77
N ALA A 41 3.32 0.28 -1.74
CA ALA A 41 2.98 1.62 -1.29
C ALA A 41 3.99 2.17 -0.27
N SER A 42 5.10 1.49 -0.03
CA SER A 42 6.06 1.80 1.04
C SER A 42 6.59 3.24 0.97
N CYS A 43 7.12 3.66 -0.19
CA CYS A 43 7.60 5.03 -0.37
C CYS A 43 6.45 6.05 -0.38
N SER A 44 5.37 5.75 -1.12
CA SER A 44 4.15 6.57 -1.19
C SER A 44 3.56 6.89 0.19
N LEU A 45 3.47 5.91 1.08
CA LEU A 45 2.93 6.09 2.43
C LEU A 45 3.87 6.86 3.34
N GLY A 46 5.18 6.61 3.23
CA GLY A 46 6.19 7.37 3.96
C GLY A 46 6.20 8.86 3.58
N LYS A 47 6.10 9.15 2.27
CA LYS A 47 6.01 10.53 1.73
C LYS A 47 4.61 11.14 1.82
N MET A 48 3.60 10.36 2.22
CA MET A 48 2.18 10.72 2.04
C MET A 48 1.83 11.18 0.61
N SER A 49 2.52 10.62 -0.39
CA SER A 49 2.37 10.94 -1.80
C SER A 49 1.63 9.82 -2.51
N LEU A 50 0.56 10.16 -3.23
CA LEU A 50 -0.23 9.21 -4.04
C LEU A 50 0.17 9.24 -5.51
N LYS A 51 1.42 9.61 -5.79
CA LYS A 51 1.92 9.71 -7.14
C LYS A 51 2.32 8.32 -7.64
N PRO A 52 2.05 8.01 -8.93
CA PRO A 52 2.44 6.72 -9.51
C PRO A 52 3.96 6.54 -9.53
N GLU A 53 4.72 7.63 -9.50
CA GLU A 53 6.19 7.64 -9.48
C GLU A 53 6.76 7.27 -8.11
N ASP A 54 6.06 7.56 -7.01
CA ASP A 54 6.47 7.23 -5.64
C ASP A 54 5.92 5.85 -5.18
N ALA A 55 5.22 5.11 -6.06
CA ALA A 55 4.62 3.80 -5.77
C ALA A 55 5.64 2.66 -5.95
N HIS A 56 6.69 2.68 -5.14
CA HIS A 56 7.77 1.70 -5.14
C HIS A 56 8.17 1.21 -3.75
N SER A 57 8.82 0.06 -3.72
CA SER A 57 9.35 -0.61 -2.53
C SER A 57 10.55 0.11 -1.92
N ASP A 58 11.20 1.00 -2.68
CA ASP A 58 12.40 1.70 -2.21
C ASP A 58 12.05 2.80 -1.19
N TYR A 59 12.04 2.43 0.09
CA TYR A 59 11.89 3.35 1.21
C TYR A 59 13.23 3.67 1.90
N SER A 60 14.35 3.19 1.35
CA SER A 60 15.70 3.42 1.91
C SER A 60 16.15 4.88 1.77
N ALA A 61 15.61 5.59 0.78
CA ALA A 61 15.89 7.01 0.54
C ALA A 61 15.01 7.95 1.39
N LEU A 62 14.13 7.43 2.25
CA LEU A 62 13.27 8.22 3.11
C LEU A 62 14.02 8.74 4.33
N SER A 63 13.67 9.94 4.77
CA SER A 63 14.17 10.55 6.02
C SER A 63 13.56 9.85 7.24
N GLU A 64 14.17 10.04 8.42
CA GLU A 64 13.67 9.47 9.68
C GLU A 64 12.19 9.81 9.94
N SER A 65 11.75 11.03 9.62
CA SER A 65 10.36 11.46 9.79
C SER A 65 9.37 10.72 8.86
N GLU A 66 9.76 10.48 7.62
CA GLU A 66 8.98 9.71 6.65
C GLU A 66 8.93 8.23 7.06
N MET A 67 10.03 7.71 7.62
CA MET A 67 10.10 6.34 8.14
C MET A 67 9.23 6.15 9.39
N GLU A 68 9.15 7.14 10.28
CA GLU A 68 8.21 7.13 11.40
C GLU A 68 6.75 7.10 10.90
N THR A 69 6.43 7.93 9.91
CA THR A 69 5.12 7.95 9.25
C THR A 69 4.79 6.57 8.65
N LEU A 70 5.74 5.95 7.97
CA LEU A 70 5.57 4.62 7.40
C LEU A 70 5.34 3.55 8.48
N ASN A 71 6.06 3.60 9.60
CA ASN A 71 5.86 2.67 10.73
C ASN A 71 4.48 2.85 11.38
N ASN A 72 4.00 4.10 11.50
CA ASN A 72 2.65 4.39 11.98
C ASN A 72 1.60 3.81 11.05
N TRP A 73 1.76 3.96 9.74
CA TRP A 73 0.90 3.33 8.74
C TRP A 73 0.93 1.81 8.85
N HIS A 74 2.11 1.18 8.92
CA HIS A 74 2.25 -0.27 9.05
C HIS A 74 1.50 -0.80 10.29
N THR A 75 1.66 -0.13 11.44
CA THR A 75 0.95 -0.47 12.68
C THR A 75 -0.56 -0.30 12.54
N PHE A 76 -1.02 0.79 11.92
CA PHE A 76 -2.44 1.05 11.68
C PHE A 76 -3.05 -0.03 10.78
N PHE A 77 -2.35 -0.40 9.72
CA PHE A 77 -2.78 -1.43 8.78
C PHE A 77 -2.80 -2.81 9.43
N SER A 78 -1.77 -3.18 10.20
CA SER A 78 -1.72 -4.45 10.93
C SER A 78 -2.87 -4.65 11.91
N LYS A 79 -3.43 -3.57 12.46
CA LYS A 79 -4.60 -3.64 13.35
C LYS A 79 -5.94 -3.67 12.61
N ARG A 80 -5.99 -3.12 11.39
CA ARG A 80 -7.24 -2.90 10.63
C ARG A 80 -7.47 -3.94 9.55
N TYR A 81 -6.41 -4.50 9.01
CA TYR A 81 -6.42 -5.39 7.84
C TYR A 81 -5.67 -6.67 8.12
N ASN A 82 -6.02 -7.71 7.36
CA ASN A 82 -5.37 -9.00 7.48
C ASN A 82 -4.03 -8.99 6.73
N ILE A 83 -2.97 -9.44 7.39
CA ILE A 83 -1.65 -9.61 6.77
C ILE A 83 -1.69 -10.91 5.96
N MET A 84 -1.55 -10.79 4.65
CA MET A 84 -1.54 -11.93 3.73
C MET A 84 -0.14 -12.56 3.59
N GLY A 85 0.92 -11.81 3.92
CA GLY A 85 2.29 -12.30 3.91
C GLY A 85 3.30 -11.18 3.80
N THR A 86 4.55 -11.53 3.51
CA THR A 86 5.62 -10.58 3.22
C THR A 86 6.22 -10.88 1.85
N ILE A 87 6.44 -9.84 1.05
CA ILE A 87 7.25 -9.90 -0.16
C ILE A 87 8.71 -9.72 0.25
N GLU A 88 9.49 -10.77 0.04
CA GLU A 88 10.94 -10.72 0.18
C GLU A 88 11.51 -10.17 -1.12
N THR A 89 11.88 -8.89 -1.13
CA THR A 89 12.75 -8.36 -2.18
C THR A 89 14.16 -8.83 -1.83
N ALA A 90 14.52 -9.99 -2.38
CA ALA A 90 15.88 -10.54 -2.36
C ALA A 90 16.81 -9.79 -3.32
#